data_AF-A0A951PCX2-F1
#
_entry.id   AF-A0A951PCX2-F1
#
_cell.length_a   1.000
_cell.length_b   1.000
_cell.length_c   1.000
_cell.angle_alpha   90.00
_cell.angle_beta   90.00
_cell.angle_gamma   90.00
#
_symmetry.space_group_name_H-M   'P 1'
#
loop_
_entity.id
_entity.type
_entity.pdbx_description
1 polymer ?
#
loop_
_entity_poly.entity_id
_entity_poly.type
_entity_poly.pdbx_seq_one_letter_code
_entity_poly.pdbx_strand_id
1 'polypeptide(L)' 'MAMPFDVKLVYADGSKARFRQTPGIWQDAPQTAIVRINSAKPLKSLTLEGGIFVDFVDFNPSDNIWESS' A
#
# COMPACT_ATOMS: atom_id res chain seq x y z
N MET A 1 -9.79 12.07 7.73
CA MET A 1 -8.52 11.92 8.50
C MET A 1 -7.58 11.07 7.66
N ALA A 2 -6.38 11.56 7.35
CA ALA A 2 -5.39 10.78 6.60
C ALA A 2 -4.55 9.95 7.58
N MET A 3 -4.36 8.67 7.29
CA MET A 3 -3.71 7.71 8.19
C MET A 3 -2.45 7.15 7.53
N PRO A 4 -1.34 6.97 8.27
CA PRO A 4 -0.17 6.30 7.71
C PRO A 4 -0.49 4.85 7.37
N PHE A 5 0.14 4.33 6.33
CA PHE A 5 0.05 2.92 5.95
C PHE A 5 1.41 2.43 5.46
N ASP A 6 1.63 1.12 5.56
CA ASP A 6 2.79 0.46 5.00
C ASP A 6 2.40 -0.20 3.67
N VAL A 7 3.30 -0.12 2.70
CA VAL A 7 3.21 -0.84 1.43
C VAL A 7 4.13 -2.04 1.53
N LYS A 8 3.58 -3.25 1.44
CA LYS A 8 4.33 -4.51 1.42
C LYS A 8 4.37 -5.05 0.00
N LEU A 9 5.57 -5.35 -0.50
CA LEU A 9 5.84 -5.85 -1.84
C LEU A 9 6.33 -7.29 -1.76
N VAL A 10 5.84 -8.13 -2.67
CA VAL A 10 6.40 -9.45 -2.97
C VAL A 10 6.81 -9.45 -4.43
N TYR A 11 8.08 -9.73 -4.71
CA TYR A 11 8.62 -9.81 -6.06
C TYR A 11 8.52 -11.24 -6.62
N ALA A 12 8.64 -11.39 -7.94
CA ALA A 12 8.55 -12.71 -8.59
C ALA A 12 9.65 -13.68 -8.16
N ASP A 13 10.82 -13.17 -7.76
CA ASP A 13 11.93 -13.95 -7.20
C ASP A 13 11.73 -14.36 -5.73
N GLY A 14 10.58 -14.02 -5.14
CA GLY A 14 10.23 -14.29 -3.75
C GLY A 14 10.80 -13.31 -2.74
N SER A 15 11.66 -12.36 -3.16
CA SER A 15 12.14 -11.31 -2.27
C SER A 15 11.00 -10.35 -1.88
N LYS A 16 11.17 -9.68 -0.73
CA LYS A 16 10.15 -8.81 -0.14
C LYS A 16 10.71 -7.44 0.14
N ALA A 17 9.89 -6.41 0.01
CA ALA A 17 10.23 -5.05 0.42
C ALA A 17 9.04 -4.41 1.16
N ARG A 18 9.33 -3.40 1.98
CA ARG A 18 8.33 -2.66 2.71
C ARG A 18 8.76 -1.20 2.88
N PHE A 19 7.83 -0.28 2.70
CA PHE A 19 8.04 1.14 2.99
C PHE A 19 6.77 1.77 3.56
N ARG A 20 6.96 2.84 4.34
CA ARG A 20 5.87 3.57 4.99
C ARG A 20 5.48 4.80 4.19
N GLN A 21 4.18 5.00 4.05
CA GLN A 21 3.60 6.25 3.58
C GLN A 21 3.04 7.05 4.75
N THR A 22 3.22 8.36 4.69
CA THR A 22 2.73 9.29 5.70
C THR A 22 1.44 9.96 5.22
N PRO A 23 0.61 10.51 6.13
CA PRO A 23 -0.58 11.28 5.77
C PRO A 23 -0.34 12.42 4.77
N GLY A 24 0.91 12.89 4.62
CA GLY A 24 1.25 13.97 3.68
C GLY A 24 0.95 13.65 2.22
N ILE A 25 0.85 12.37 1.82
CA ILE A 25 0.58 12.02 0.41
C ILE A 25 -0.79 12.45 -0.09
N TRP A 26 -1.73 12.73 0.83
CA TRP A 26 -3.09 13.17 0.51
C TRP A 26 -3.29 14.67 0.70
N GLN A 27 -2.22 15.43 1.01
CA GLN A 27 -2.33 16.86 1.31
C GLN A 27 -2.99 17.65 0.18
N ASP A 28 -2.56 17.41 -1.06
CA ASP A 28 -3.06 18.12 -2.24
C ASP A 28 -4.19 17.37 -2.96
N ALA A 29 -4.32 16.06 -2.70
CA ALA A 29 -5.32 15.18 -3.32
C ALA A 29 -5.98 14.27 -2.25
N PRO A 30 -7.00 14.77 -1.53
CA PRO A 30 -7.57 14.08 -0.36
C PRO A 30 -8.19 12.71 -0.66
N GLN A 31 -8.54 12.43 -1.91
CA GLN A 31 -9.22 11.21 -2.34
C GLN A 31 -8.33 10.27 -3.18
N THR A 32 -7.11 10.68 -3.54
CA THR A 32 -6.26 9.90 -4.45
C THR A 32 -4.80 10.16 -4.14
N ALA A 33 -4.01 9.09 -4.05
CA ALA A 33 -2.56 9.19 -3.91
C ALA A 33 -1.85 8.34 -4.95
N ILE A 34 -0.73 8.83 -5.46
CA ILE A 34 0.11 8.11 -6.41
C ILE A 34 1.40 7.71 -5.70
N VAL A 35 1.57 6.41 -5.49
CA VAL A 35 2.79 5.84 -4.91
C VAL A 35 3.63 5.24 -6.03
N ARG A 36 4.83 5.80 -6.27
CA ARG A 36 5.76 5.29 -7.27
C ARG A 36 6.64 4.20 -6.67
N ILE A 37 6.59 3.01 -7.25
CA ILE A 37 7.44 1.88 -6.87
C ILE A 37 8.56 1.76 -7.89
N ASN A 38 9.74 2.27 -7.53
CA ASN A 38 10.93 2.11 -8.36
C ASN A 38 11.57 0.76 -8.06
N SER A 39 11.29 -0.23 -8.90
CA SER A 39 11.85 -1.57 -8.78
C SER A 39 12.45 -2.03 -10.11
N ALA A 40 13.65 -2.60 -10.06
CA ALA A 40 14.24 -3.32 -11.20
C ALA A 40 13.71 -4.77 -11.33
N LYS A 41 12.99 -5.25 -10.31
CA LYS A 41 12.44 -6.61 -10.25
C LYS A 41 10.95 -6.60 -10.60
N PRO A 42 10.46 -7.61 -11.35
CA PRO A 42 9.02 -7.77 -11.57
C PRO A 42 8.29 -8.01 -10.25
N LEU A 43 7.18 -7.29 -10.07
CA LEU A 43 6.35 -7.39 -8.88
C LEU A 43 5.33 -8.52 -9.06
N LYS A 44 5.15 -9.33 -8.01
CA LYS A 44 4.15 -10.41 -7.96
C LYS A 44 2.88 -9.97 -7.25
N SER A 45 3.03 -9.32 -6.09
CA SER A 45 1.90 -8.78 -5.35
C SER A 45 2.30 -7.59 -4.48
N LEU A 46 1.29 -6.80 -4.13
CA LEU A 46 1.39 -5.68 -3.22
C LEU A 46 0.21 -5.71 -2.24
N THR A 47 0.49 -5.39 -0.98
CA THR A 47 -0.53 -5.24 0.06
C THR A 47 -0.37 -3.89 0.76
N LEU A 48 -1.49 -3.17 0.94
CA LEU A 48 -1.55 -1.97 1.77
C LEU A 48 -1.97 -2.34 3.20
N GLU A 49 -1.14 -1.98 4.18
CA GLU A 49 -1.37 -2.29 5.58
C GLU A 49 -1.51 -0.99 6.39
N GLY A 50 -2.74 -0.67 6.80
CA GLY A 50 -3.05 0.54 7.57
C GLY A 50 -2.69 0.47 9.06
N GLY A 51 -2.17 -0.66 9.55
CA GLY A 51 -1.86 -0.84 10.98
C GLY A 51 -3.10 -0.92 11.86
N ILE A 52 -3.06 -0.31 13.05
CA ILE A 52 -4.13 -0.38 14.08
C ILE A 52 -5.29 0.58 13.77
N PHE A 53 -5.18 1.42 12.75
CA PHE A 53 -6.18 2.45 12.41
C PHE A 53 -7.34 1.94 11.56
N VAL A 54 -7.39 0.62 11.36
CA VAL A 54 -8.18 -0.11 10.36
C VAL A 54 -9.47 -0.68 10.99
N ASP A 55 -9.94 -0.07 12.07
CA ASP A 55 -11.20 -0.44 12.73
C ASP A 55 -12.25 0.63 12.44
N PHE A 56 -12.73 0.65 11.20
CA PHE A 56 -13.91 1.44 10.82
C PHE A 56 -14.83 0.59 9.96
N VAL A 57 -16.12 0.80 10.16
CA VAL A 57 -17.29 -0.06 9.87
C VAL A 57 -17.44 -0.53 8.41
N ASP A 58 -16.62 -0.04 7.47
CA ASP A 58 -16.69 -0.36 6.03
C ASP A 58 -15.33 -0.78 5.43
N PHE A 59 -14.34 -1.14 6.25
CA PHE A 59 -13.03 -1.57 5.75
C PHE A 59 -13.02 -3.05 5.33
N ASN A 60 -12.79 -3.31 4.05
CA ASN A 60 -12.49 -4.66 3.55
C ASN A 60 -10.97 -4.81 3.28
N PRO A 61 -10.23 -5.59 4.08
CA PRO A 61 -8.80 -5.81 3.86
C PRO A 61 -8.45 -6.39 2.49
N SER A 62 -9.40 -7.07 1.85
CA SER A 62 -9.21 -7.68 0.53
C SER A 62 -8.99 -6.64 -0.58
N ASP A 63 -9.52 -5.43 -0.40
CA ASP A 63 -9.39 -4.33 -1.38
C ASP A 63 -7.97 -3.76 -1.39
N ASN A 64 -7.16 -4.09 -0.39
CA ASN A 64 -5.78 -3.65 -0.25
C ASN A 64 -4.77 -4.59 -0.91
N ILE A 65 -5.23 -5.62 -1.64
CA ILE A 65 -4.37 -6.62 -2.27
C ILE A 65 -4.39 -6.41 -3.78
N TRP A 66 -3.20 -6.30 -4.35
CA TRP A 66 -2.98 -6.31 -5.79
C TRP A 66 -2.07 -7.47 -6.16
N GLU A 67 -2.39 -8.20 -7.23
CA GLU A 67 -1.59 -9.29 -7.77
C GLU A 67 -1.36 -9.08 -9.26
N SER A 68 -0.15 -9.43 -9.74
CA SER A 68 0.16 -9.43 -11.16
C SER A 68 -0.63 -10.56 -11.85
N SER A 69 -1.39 -10.21 -12.89
CA SER A 69 -2.06 -11.17 -13.77
C SER A 69 -1.09 -12.01 -14.60
#